data_AF-A0A978S936-F1
#
_entry.id   AF-A0A978S936-F1
#
_cell.length_a   1.000
_cell.length_b   1.000
_cell.length_c   1.000
_cell.angle_alpha   90.00
_cell.angle_beta   90.00
_cell.angle_gamma   90.00
#
_symmetry.space_group_name_H-M   'P 1'
#
loop_
_entity.id
_entity.type
_entity.pdbx_description
1 polymer ?
#
loop_
_entity_poly.entity_id
_entity_poly.type
_entity_poly.pdbx_seq_one_letter_code
_entity_poly.pdbx_strand_id
1 'polypeptide(L)'
;MIIAYSLQPAIYKRPITFDKRQMTTPEPTTYSGSCHCGAVRFQVIVDKHEAIKCNCSICNKKGFLHLIVPPERFTLLQGEESLTNYTFNTGIAKHLFCKICGIHSFYRPRSHPDSYDVNVNCLDGNVVSKFEVVDFDGANWEANIEKIRGASQ
;
A
#
# COMPACT_ATOMS: atom_id res chain seq x y z
N MET A 1 -9.68 35.59 69.82
CA MET A 1 -9.92 36.82 69.04
C MET A 1 -9.07 36.75 67.78
N ILE A 2 -9.73 36.74 66.61
CA ILE A 2 -9.48 37.55 65.39
C ILE A 2 -7.98 37.77 65.03
N ILE A 3 -7.44 37.61 63.80
CA ILE A 3 -7.96 37.80 62.43
C ILE A 3 -7.01 37.06 61.47
N ALA A 4 -7.55 36.52 60.37
CA ALA A 4 -6.80 36.21 59.15
C ALA A 4 -6.20 37.48 58.52
N TYR A 5 -5.18 37.35 57.65
CA TYR A 5 -5.11 37.91 56.28
C TYR A 5 -3.73 37.67 55.63
N SER A 6 -3.76 37.05 54.44
CA SER A 6 -3.04 37.46 53.20
C SER A 6 -1.49 37.38 53.18
N LEU A 7 -0.81 36.66 52.27
CA LEU A 7 -0.72 36.94 50.83
C LEU A 7 -0.16 35.73 50.01
N GLN A 8 -0.79 35.55 48.85
CA GLN A 8 -0.57 34.77 47.61
C GLN A 8 0.69 33.93 47.26
N PRO A 9 0.54 32.99 46.30
CA PRO A 9 1.55 32.00 45.88
C PRO A 9 2.47 32.50 44.75
N ALA A 10 3.76 32.19 44.83
CA ALA A 10 4.69 32.36 43.71
C ALA A 10 4.54 31.19 42.73
N ILE A 11 3.67 31.38 41.74
CA ILE A 11 3.49 30.48 40.58
C ILE A 11 4.70 30.68 39.65
N TYR A 12 5.73 29.85 39.76
CA TYR A 12 6.80 29.80 38.76
C TYR A 12 6.30 29.05 37.54
N LYS A 13 5.77 29.78 36.54
CA LYS A 13 5.45 29.27 35.22
C LYS A 13 6.75 28.79 34.56
N ARG A 14 7.03 27.48 34.63
CA ARG A 14 7.99 26.86 33.70
C ARG A 14 7.46 27.10 32.28
N PRO A 15 8.26 27.64 31.36
CA PRO A 15 7.84 27.73 29.97
C PRO A 15 7.56 26.32 29.46
N ILE A 16 6.36 26.12 28.94
CA ILE A 16 6.00 24.94 28.16
C ILE A 16 6.85 25.05 26.90
N THR A 17 8.00 24.39 26.88
CA THR A 17 8.68 24.11 25.62
C THR A 17 7.74 23.22 24.83
N PHE A 18 7.17 23.76 23.75
CA PHE A 18 6.48 22.96 22.75
C PHE A 18 7.48 21.97 22.19
N ASP A 19 7.47 20.77 22.76
CA ASP A 19 8.13 19.62 22.19
C ASP A 19 7.41 19.32 20.87
N LYS A 20 8.06 19.70 19.77
CA LYS A 20 7.68 19.31 18.41
C LYS A 20 7.86 17.80 18.33
N ARG A 21 6.88 17.05 18.83
CA ARG A 21 6.78 15.61 18.64
C ARG A 21 6.92 15.35 17.14
N GLN A 22 8.12 14.91 16.79
CA GLN A 22 8.46 14.01 15.70
C GLN A 22 7.24 13.54 14.91
N MET A 23 7.00 14.17 13.75
CA MET A 23 6.36 13.49 12.63
C MET A 23 7.39 12.50 12.08
N THR A 24 7.52 11.34 12.73
CA THR A 24 8.26 10.22 12.14
C THR A 24 7.34 9.60 11.10
N THR A 25 7.60 9.86 9.82
CA THR A 25 7.14 8.94 8.77
C THR A 25 7.65 7.55 9.14
N PRO A 26 6.79 6.51 9.18
CA PRO A 26 7.24 5.16 9.49
C PRO A 26 8.34 4.75 8.50
N GLU A 27 9.39 4.13 9.03
CA GLU A 27 10.51 3.64 8.21
C GLU A 27 10.01 2.63 7.16
N PRO A 28 10.52 2.69 5.91
CA PRO A 28 10.15 1.74 4.88
C PRO A 28 10.40 0.30 5.32
N THR A 29 9.41 -0.55 5.11
CA THR A 29 9.47 -1.98 5.46
C THR A 29 9.56 -2.82 4.19
N THR A 30 10.54 -3.72 4.13
CA THR A 30 10.67 -4.68 3.04
C THR A 30 9.84 -5.93 3.32
N TYR A 31 9.02 -6.33 2.35
CA TYR A 31 8.28 -7.58 2.34
C TYR A 31 8.75 -8.49 1.22
N SER A 32 8.76 -9.79 1.49
CA SER A 32 8.85 -10.83 0.46
C SER A 32 7.45 -11.30 0.10
N GLY A 33 7.28 -11.81 -1.11
CA GLY A 33 6.03 -12.42 -1.54
C GLY A 33 6.19 -13.43 -2.66
N SER A 34 5.11 -14.13 -2.98
CA SER A 34 5.08 -15.13 -4.05
C SER A 34 3.73 -15.39 -4.65
N CYS A 35 3.73 -16.06 -5.80
CA CYS A 35 2.56 -16.82 -6.21
C CYS A 35 2.35 -18.03 -5.26
N HIS A 36 1.19 -18.70 -5.37
CA HIS A 36 0.85 -19.82 -4.48
C HIS A 36 1.85 -21.00 -4.57
N CYS A 37 2.31 -21.36 -5.77
CA CYS A 37 3.26 -22.46 -5.94
C CYS A 37 4.72 -22.07 -5.69
N GLY A 38 5.02 -20.81 -5.37
CA GLY A 38 6.37 -20.31 -5.13
C GLY A 38 7.25 -20.12 -6.38
N ALA A 39 6.79 -20.53 -7.56
CA ALA A 39 7.55 -20.38 -8.81
C ALA A 39 7.88 -18.93 -9.16
N VAL A 40 7.07 -17.97 -8.70
CA VAL A 40 7.32 -16.52 -8.81
C VAL A 40 7.58 -15.99 -7.41
N ARG A 41 8.74 -15.35 -7.19
CA ARG A 41 9.10 -14.68 -5.91
C ARG A 41 9.52 -13.25 -6.17
N PHE A 42 9.15 -12.36 -5.27
CA PHE A 42 9.48 -10.94 -5.38
C PHE A 42 9.71 -10.32 -4.00
N GLN A 43 10.26 -9.12 -4.01
CA GLN A 43 10.36 -8.22 -2.87
C GLN A 43 9.73 -6.88 -3.19
N VAL A 44 9.16 -6.25 -2.17
CA VAL A 44 8.59 -4.91 -2.23
C VAL A 44 8.95 -4.09 -1.00
N ILE A 45 9.31 -2.83 -1.20
CA ILE A 45 9.55 -1.85 -0.14
C ILE A 45 8.29 -1.01 0.04
N VAL A 46 7.77 -0.94 1.27
CA VAL A 46 6.49 -0.30 1.62
C VAL A 46 6.73 0.73 2.71
N ASP A 47 6.47 1.99 2.39
CA ASP A 47 6.47 3.12 3.33
C ASP A 47 5.07 3.44 3.86
N LYS A 48 4.05 3.21 3.04
CA LYS A 48 2.64 3.39 3.40
C LYS A 48 1.90 2.06 3.32
N HIS A 49 1.47 1.54 4.46
CA HIS A 49 0.64 0.33 4.56
C HIS A 49 -0.82 0.63 4.25
N GLU A 50 -1.09 1.09 3.04
CA GLU A 50 -2.43 1.29 2.50
C GLU A 50 -2.59 0.41 1.25
N ALA A 51 -3.69 -0.33 1.19
CA ALA A 51 -4.04 -1.19 0.07
C ALA A 51 -5.38 -0.77 -0.51
N ILE A 52 -5.49 -0.70 -1.83
CA ILE A 52 -6.73 -0.31 -2.50
C ILE A 52 -7.54 -1.56 -2.84
N LYS A 53 -8.82 -1.59 -2.44
CA LYS A 53 -9.77 -2.64 -2.82
C LYS A 53 -10.68 -2.12 -3.93
N CYS A 54 -10.41 -2.57 -5.15
CA CYS A 54 -11.15 -2.14 -6.32
C CYS A 54 -12.35 -3.06 -6.60
N ASN A 55 -13.53 -2.47 -6.83
CA ASN A 55 -14.76 -3.20 -7.14
C ASN A 55 -14.92 -3.57 -8.65
N CYS A 56 -13.90 -3.34 -9.48
CA CYS A 56 -13.96 -3.68 -10.90
C CYS A 56 -14.17 -5.19 -11.12
N SER A 57 -14.80 -5.60 -12.22
CA SER A 57 -15.19 -7.00 -12.44
C SER A 57 -14.01 -7.99 -12.34
N ILE A 58 -12.85 -7.65 -12.90
CA ILE A 58 -11.65 -8.49 -12.83
C ILE A 58 -10.98 -8.42 -11.43
N CYS A 59 -11.00 -7.25 -10.79
CA CYS A 59 -10.41 -7.01 -9.47
C CYS A 59 -11.13 -7.84 -8.39
N ASN A 60 -12.47 -7.78 -8.40
CA ASN A 60 -13.33 -8.59 -7.54
C ASN A 60 -13.10 -10.09 -7.74
N LYS A 61 -13.03 -10.57 -8.99
CA LYS A 61 -12.79 -12.00 -9.29
C LYS A 61 -11.42 -12.48 -8.80
N LYS A 62 -10.41 -11.61 -8.81
CA LYS A 62 -9.05 -11.93 -8.34
C LYS A 62 -8.88 -11.78 -6.83
N GLY A 63 -9.80 -11.10 -6.14
CA GLY A 63 -9.61 -10.69 -4.75
C GLY A 63 -8.35 -9.83 -4.58
N PHE A 64 -8.08 -8.94 -5.53
CA PHE A 64 -6.83 -8.17 -5.57
C PHE A 64 -6.87 -7.02 -4.56
N LEU A 65 -5.88 -6.97 -3.65
CA LEU A 65 -5.63 -5.82 -2.77
C LEU A 65 -4.41 -5.08 -3.31
N HIS A 66 -4.66 -3.93 -3.92
CA HIS A 66 -3.70 -3.20 -4.74
C HIS A 66 -2.71 -2.41 -3.89
N LEU A 67 -1.42 -2.67 -4.09
CA LEU A 67 -0.31 -1.92 -3.50
C LEU A 67 0.60 -1.45 -4.64
N ILE A 68 0.45 -0.19 -5.02
CA ILE A 68 1.17 0.40 -6.14
C ILE A 68 2.48 0.98 -5.62
N VAL A 69 3.60 0.57 -6.22
CA VAL A 69 4.95 1.01 -5.86
C VAL A 69 5.76 1.39 -7.10
N PRO A 70 6.67 2.37 -7.00
CA PRO A 70 7.58 2.71 -8.09
C PRO A 70 8.58 1.57 -8.36
N PRO A 71 9.19 1.48 -9.56
CA PRO A 71 10.11 0.42 -9.95
C PRO A 71 11.25 0.17 -8.96
N GLU A 72 11.79 1.23 -8.35
CA GLU A 72 12.94 1.16 -7.44
C GLU A 72 12.61 0.44 -6.13
N ARG A 73 11.31 0.27 -5.84
CA ARG A 73 10.80 -0.42 -4.64
C ARG A 73 10.29 -1.82 -4.92
N PHE A 74 10.42 -2.31 -6.14
CA PHE A 74 10.02 -3.66 -6.51
C PHE A 74 11.21 -4.43 -7.08
N THR A 75 11.34 -5.69 -6.70
CA THR A 75 12.36 -6.58 -7.28
C THR A 75 11.76 -7.95 -7.54
N LEU A 76 11.79 -8.39 -8.79
CA LEU A 76 11.50 -9.79 -9.14
C LEU A 76 12.73 -10.63 -8.79
N LEU A 77 12.58 -11.61 -7.91
CA LEU A 77 13.67 -12.47 -7.46
C LEU A 77 13.79 -13.74 -8.32
N GLN A 78 12.64 -14.30 -8.74
CA GLN A 78 12.60 -15.48 -9.62
C GLN A 78 11.25 -15.60 -10.35
N GLY A 79 11.22 -16.41 -11.42
CA GLY A 79 9.99 -16.87 -12.04
C GLY A 79 9.50 -16.05 -13.21
N GLU A 80 10.37 -15.26 -13.85
CA GLU A 80 10.00 -14.47 -15.04
C GLU A 80 9.45 -15.36 -16.15
N GLU A 81 10.08 -16.52 -16.37
CA GLU A 81 9.67 -17.53 -17.34
C GLU A 81 8.33 -18.22 -16.96
N SER A 82 7.96 -18.14 -15.68
CA SER A 82 6.72 -18.69 -15.13
C SER A 82 5.55 -17.70 -15.17
N LEU A 83 5.81 -16.44 -15.53
CA LEU A 83 4.77 -15.42 -15.74
C LEU A 83 4.17 -15.53 -17.15
N THR A 84 2.87 -15.29 -17.23
CA THR A 84 2.15 -15.06 -18.49
C THR A 84 1.29 -13.81 -18.35
N ASN A 85 0.95 -13.21 -19.50
CA ASN A 85 0.29 -11.92 -19.55
C ASN A 85 -1.10 -12.04 -20.17
N TYR A 86 -2.08 -11.38 -19.56
CA TYR A 86 -3.41 -11.17 -20.12
C TYR A 86 -3.69 -9.67 -20.23
N THR A 87 -4.10 -9.23 -21.41
CA THR A 87 -4.45 -7.82 -21.66
C THR A 87 -5.81 -7.72 -22.31
N PHE A 88 -6.59 -6.70 -21.95
CA PHE A 88 -7.91 -6.43 -22.51
C PHE A 88 -8.18 -4.92 -22.53
N ASN A 89 -9.31 -4.51 -23.14
CA ASN A 89 -9.70 -3.11 -23.27
C ASN A 89 -8.59 -2.26 -23.92
N THR A 90 -8.07 -1.23 -23.24
CA THR A 90 -6.98 -0.38 -23.73
C THR A 90 -5.64 -1.11 -23.96
N GLY A 91 -5.47 -2.32 -23.41
CA GLY A 91 -4.22 -3.07 -23.52
C GLY A 91 -3.03 -2.49 -22.74
N ILE A 92 -3.24 -1.40 -21.99
CA ILE A 92 -2.19 -0.72 -21.20
C ILE A 92 -1.80 -1.58 -19.99
N ALA A 93 -2.78 -2.00 -19.19
CA ALA A 93 -2.53 -2.89 -18.07
C ALA A 93 -1.99 -4.23 -18.58
N LYS A 94 -0.87 -4.67 -18.01
CA LYS A 94 -0.27 -5.99 -18.29
C LYS A 94 -0.57 -6.89 -17.11
N HIS A 95 -1.67 -7.64 -17.14
CA HIS A 95 -2.04 -8.52 -16.04
C HIS A 95 -1.17 -9.78 -16.05
N LEU A 96 -0.08 -9.72 -15.28
CA LEU A 96 0.84 -10.84 -15.11
C LEU A 96 0.29 -11.82 -14.08
N PHE A 97 0.40 -13.11 -14.38
CA PHE A 97 0.08 -14.19 -13.45
C PHE A 97 0.95 -15.41 -13.67
N CYS A 98 1.08 -16.21 -12.63
CA CYS A 98 1.81 -17.47 -12.70
C CYS A 98 1.06 -18.47 -13.58
N LYS A 99 1.67 -18.92 -14.68
CA LYS A 99 1.08 -19.90 -15.59
C LYS A 99 0.88 -21.29 -14.98
N ILE A 100 1.50 -21.56 -13.82
CA ILE A 100 1.43 -22.84 -13.10
C ILE A 100 0.24 -22.87 -12.13
N CYS A 101 0.02 -21.80 -11.34
CA CYS A 101 -1.01 -21.78 -10.29
C CYS A 101 -2.12 -20.72 -10.50
N GLY A 102 -2.03 -19.89 -11.55
CA GLY A 102 -3.04 -18.86 -11.86
C GLY A 102 -2.98 -17.59 -11.01
N ILE A 103 -2.13 -17.54 -9.98
CA ILE A 103 -2.06 -16.40 -9.05
C ILE A 103 -1.46 -15.16 -9.70
N HIS A 104 -2.15 -14.03 -9.49
CA HIS A 104 -1.71 -12.69 -9.86
C HIS A 104 -1.02 -12.04 -8.66
N SER A 105 0.28 -12.29 -8.50
CA SER A 105 1.06 -11.77 -7.38
C SER A 105 1.41 -10.29 -7.51
N PHE A 106 1.64 -9.83 -8.74
CA PHE A 106 1.84 -8.43 -9.08
C PHE A 106 1.59 -8.25 -10.59
N TYR A 107 1.43 -7.00 -11.04
CA TYR A 107 1.30 -6.69 -12.46
C TYR A 107 1.62 -5.22 -12.76
N ARG A 108 1.58 -4.79 -14.04
CA ARG A 108 1.70 -3.37 -14.43
C ARG A 108 0.29 -2.77 -14.63
N PRO A 109 -0.18 -1.84 -13.78
CA PRO A 109 -1.55 -1.34 -13.84
C PRO A 109 -1.78 -0.30 -14.93
N ARG A 110 -3.03 -0.12 -15.36
CA ARG A 110 -3.43 0.98 -16.28
C ARG A 110 -3.24 2.36 -15.66
N SER A 111 -3.44 2.48 -14.34
CA SER A 111 -3.35 3.75 -13.61
C SER A 111 -1.93 4.31 -13.58
N HIS A 112 -0.94 3.42 -13.43
CA HIS A 112 0.48 3.74 -13.32
C HIS A 112 1.30 2.72 -14.16
N PRO A 113 1.37 2.92 -15.49
CA PRO A 113 1.99 1.94 -16.40
C PRO A 113 3.46 1.64 -16.08
N ASP A 114 4.16 2.62 -15.51
CA ASP A 114 5.57 2.52 -15.14
C ASP A 114 5.80 2.04 -13.71
N SER A 115 4.75 1.73 -12.94
CA SER A 115 4.83 1.21 -11.56
C SER A 115 4.48 -0.27 -11.50
N TYR A 116 4.77 -0.93 -10.37
CA TYR A 116 4.28 -2.27 -10.07
C TYR A 116 3.09 -2.20 -9.13
N ASP A 117 2.09 -3.03 -9.35
CA ASP A 117 0.93 -3.19 -8.49
C ASP A 117 0.94 -4.59 -7.89
N VAL A 118 1.32 -4.67 -6.61
CA VAL A 118 1.47 -5.91 -5.85
C VAL A 118 0.13 -6.27 -5.22
N ASN A 119 -0.24 -7.55 -5.28
CA ASN A 119 -1.37 -8.06 -4.52
C ASN A 119 -0.93 -8.31 -3.08
N VAL A 120 -1.43 -7.54 -2.11
CA VAL A 120 -1.05 -7.69 -0.69
C VAL A 120 -1.35 -9.10 -0.16
N ASN A 121 -2.34 -9.79 -0.73
CA ASN A 121 -2.65 -11.19 -0.39
C ASN A 121 -1.54 -12.20 -0.78
N CYS A 122 -0.56 -11.77 -1.58
CA CYS A 122 0.57 -12.59 -2.03
C CYS A 122 1.87 -12.25 -1.28
N LEU A 123 1.83 -11.40 -0.26
CA LEU A 123 2.95 -11.17 0.65
C LEU A 123 3.08 -12.34 1.63
N ASP A 124 4.31 -12.67 1.98
CA ASP A 124 4.59 -13.76 2.90
C ASP A 124 4.16 -13.40 4.34
N GLY A 125 3.60 -14.39 5.04
CA GLY A 125 3.14 -14.25 6.41
C GLY A 125 1.79 -13.54 6.55
N ASN A 126 1.31 -13.38 7.78
CA ASN A 126 0.02 -12.73 8.05
C ASN A 126 0.18 -11.21 8.13
N VAL A 127 0.56 -10.57 7.01
CA VAL A 127 0.86 -9.13 6.97
C VAL A 127 -0.30 -8.28 6.50
N VAL A 128 -1.34 -8.86 5.90
CA VAL A 128 -2.52 -8.13 5.39
C VAL A 128 -3.17 -7.27 6.47
N SER A 129 -3.24 -7.77 7.70
CA SER A 129 -3.78 -7.04 8.87
C SER A 129 -3.03 -5.74 9.22
N LYS A 130 -1.83 -5.55 8.67
CA LYS A 130 -1.04 -4.32 8.84
C LYS A 130 -1.43 -3.23 7.84
N PHE A 131 -2.22 -3.55 6.82
CA PHE A 131 -2.62 -2.61 5.79
C PHE A 131 -4.02 -2.05 6.07
N GLU A 132 -4.15 -0.73 6.00
CA GLU A 132 -5.45 -0.07 5.87
C GLU A 132 -6.01 -0.35 4.47
N VAL A 133 -7.25 -0.84 4.39
CA VAL A 133 -7.89 -1.14 3.11
C VAL A 133 -8.84 -0.01 2.75
N VAL A 134 -8.56 0.65 1.63
CA VAL A 134 -9.37 1.76 1.10
C VAL A 134 -10.14 1.28 -0.13
N ASP A 135 -11.47 1.44 -0.11
CA ASP A 135 -12.31 1.05 -1.23
C ASP A 135 -12.15 2.01 -2.42
N PHE A 136 -12.16 1.45 -3.64
CA PHE A 136 -12.10 2.20 -4.88
C PHE A 136 -13.17 1.72 -5.86
N ASP A 137 -13.89 2.69 -6.43
CA ASP A 137 -14.94 2.46 -7.42
C ASP A 137 -14.37 2.35 -8.85
N GLY A 138 -13.74 1.21 -9.14
CA GLY A 138 -13.25 0.88 -10.47
C GLY A 138 -14.32 0.41 -11.45
N ALA A 139 -15.55 0.17 -11.00
CA ALA A 139 -16.70 -0.03 -11.88
C ALA A 139 -17.04 1.26 -12.66
N ASN A 140 -16.81 2.43 -12.04
CA ASN A 140 -16.93 3.75 -12.67
C ASN A 140 -15.54 4.40 -12.85
N TRP A 141 -14.64 3.71 -13.56
CA TRP A 141 -13.21 4.05 -13.67
C TRP A 141 -12.94 5.51 -14.07
N GLU A 142 -13.54 5.97 -15.17
CA GLU A 142 -13.28 7.28 -15.76
C GLU A 142 -13.61 8.43 -14.80
N ALA A 143 -14.59 8.25 -13.91
CA ALA A 143 -14.98 9.25 -12.92
C ALA A 143 -14.09 9.24 -11.66
N ASN A 144 -13.36 8.14 -11.40
CA ASN A 144 -12.70 7.92 -10.12
C ASN A 144 -11.17 7.86 -10.19
N ILE A 145 -10.57 7.65 -11.36
CA ILE A 145 -9.14 7.41 -11.54
C ILE A 145 -8.22 8.49 -10.92
N GLU A 146 -8.64 9.76 -10.93
CA GLU A 146 -7.83 10.85 -10.36
C GLU A 146 -7.60 10.71 -8.84
N LYS A 147 -8.46 9.97 -8.14
CA LYS A 147 -8.30 9.69 -6.69
C LYS A 147 -7.06 8.86 -6.37
N ILE A 148 -6.57 8.06 -7.32
CA ILE A 148 -5.45 7.13 -7.10
C ILE A 148 -4.18 7.54 -7.84
N ARG A 149 -4.25 8.44 -8.83
CA ARG A 149 -3.06 8.93 -9.56
C ARG A 149 -2.16 9.85 -8.73
N GLY A 150 -2.69 10.46 -7.66
CA GLY A 150 -1.94 11.35 -6.77
C GLY A 150 -1.35 10.67 -5.53
N ALA A 151 -1.62 9.38 -5.30
CA ALA A 151 -1.24 8.67 -4.06
C ALA A 151 0.17 8.06 -4.10
N SER A 152 0.84 8.10 -5.26
CA SER A 152 2.11 7.42 -5.54
C SER A 152 3.34 8.36 -5.50
N GLN A 153 3.28 9.47 -4.75
CA GLN A 153 4.40 10.41 -4.59
C GLN A 153 5.23 10.08 -3.35
#